data_AF-A0A8D8EWQ8-F1
#
_entry.id   AF-A0A8D8EWQ8-F1
#
_cell.length_a   1.000
_cell.length_b   1.000
_cell.length_c   1.000
_cell.angle_alpha   90.00
_cell.angle_beta   90.00
_cell.angle_gamma   90.00
#
_symmetry.space_group_name_H-M   'P 1'
#
loop_
_entity.id
_entity.type
_entity.pdbx_description
1 polymer ?
#
loop_
_entity_poly.entity_id
_entity_poly.type
_entity_poly.pdbx_seq_one_letter_code
_entity_poly.pdbx_strand_id
1 'polypeptide(L)'
;KKTFHFKPTLKTKISHSYLAVVAGLCAEADYIFVPEDPPKPDWPERLCEQLSQERSAGQRLNIIIVSEGAIDREGQPITAEKVKQVVVDKLQQDTRITVLGHVQRGGNPSAFDRVLGCRMGAEAVLALMEADDNTEPCVVSLDGNQAVRVPLMECVQRTKAVAQAMADRNWELAVQLRGRSFARNL
;
A
#
# COMPACT_ATOMS: atom_id res chain seq x y z
N LYS A 1 19.37 -0.20 -11.76
CA LYS A 1 19.42 -1.28 -10.74
C LYS A 1 18.59 -0.87 -9.51
N LYS A 2 17.31 -1.23 -9.44
CA LYS A 2 16.59 -1.79 -8.26
C LYS A 2 15.07 -1.64 -8.47
N THR A 3 14.40 -2.73 -8.82
CA THR A 3 12.94 -2.87 -8.77
C THR A 3 12.58 -3.46 -7.41
N PHE A 4 11.64 -2.87 -6.66
CA PHE A 4 11.25 -3.28 -5.30
C PHE A 4 9.91 -4.02 -5.31
N HIS A 5 9.84 -5.22 -4.73
CA HIS A 5 8.59 -5.98 -4.57
C HIS A 5 8.31 -6.32 -3.10
N PHE A 6 7.04 -6.26 -2.73
CA PHE A 6 6.52 -6.56 -1.40
C PHE A 6 5.83 -7.93 -1.41
N LYS A 7 6.24 -8.89 -0.55
CA LYS A 7 5.50 -10.14 -0.27
C LYS A 7 5.86 -10.75 1.10
N PRO A 8 4.93 -10.84 2.06
CA PRO A 8 5.06 -11.73 3.22
C PRO A 8 4.31 -13.08 3.14
N THR A 9 5.04 -14.16 3.40
CA THR A 9 4.50 -15.45 3.86
C THR A 9 4.04 -15.37 5.32
N LEU A 10 2.76 -15.03 5.53
CA LEU A 10 1.98 -15.42 6.72
C LEU A 10 0.50 -15.18 6.40
N LYS A 11 -0.36 -16.18 6.67
CA LYS A 11 -1.81 -16.12 6.46
C LYS A 11 -2.45 -15.09 7.39
N THR A 12 -2.40 -13.81 7.02
CA THR A 12 -3.28 -12.72 7.44
C THR A 12 -3.32 -11.70 6.30
N LYS A 13 -4.46 -11.60 5.61
CA LYS A 13 -4.70 -10.67 4.49
C LYS A 13 -4.64 -9.20 4.97
N ILE A 14 -3.46 -8.58 4.99
CA ILE A 14 -3.25 -7.11 5.00
C ILE A 14 -1.93 -6.87 4.24
N SER A 15 -1.88 -6.73 2.90
CA SER A 15 -2.39 -5.67 2.01
C SER A 15 -1.69 -4.29 2.17
N HIS A 16 -0.36 -4.20 2.06
CA HIS A 16 0.37 -2.93 2.24
C HIS A 16 0.42 -2.05 0.97
N SER A 17 -0.74 -1.76 0.38
CA SER A 17 -0.84 -0.88 -0.79
C SER A 17 -0.45 0.56 -0.46
N TYR A 18 -0.83 1.05 0.72
CA TYR A 18 -0.42 2.38 1.18
C TYR A 18 1.10 2.50 1.31
N LEU A 19 1.77 1.43 1.77
CA LEU A 19 3.23 1.40 1.82
C LEU A 19 3.85 1.42 0.43
N ALA A 20 3.26 0.72 -0.54
CA ALA A 20 3.73 0.75 -1.93
C ALA A 20 3.60 2.14 -2.56
N VAL A 21 2.47 2.83 -2.35
CA VAL A 21 2.26 4.21 -2.82
C VAL A 21 3.27 5.16 -2.19
N VAL A 22 3.36 5.18 -0.85
CA VAL A 22 4.27 6.08 -0.14
C VAL A 22 5.73 5.76 -0.47
N ALA A 23 6.12 4.48 -0.56
CA ALA A 23 7.46 4.10 -0.96
C ALA A 23 7.77 4.56 -2.39
N GLY A 24 6.81 4.48 -3.31
CA GLY A 24 6.99 4.92 -4.69
C GLY A 24 7.13 6.43 -4.79
N LEU A 25 6.34 7.17 -4.02
CA LEU A 25 6.48 8.62 -3.92
C LEU A 25 7.85 9.02 -3.34
N CYS A 26 8.31 8.35 -2.27
CA CYS A 26 9.60 8.66 -1.64
C CYS A 26 10.81 8.22 -2.49
N ALA A 27 10.67 7.15 -3.28
CA ALA A 27 11.76 6.59 -4.08
C ALA A 27 11.74 7.05 -5.55
N GLU A 28 10.79 7.92 -5.92
CA GLU A 28 10.57 8.34 -7.30
C GLU A 28 10.43 7.12 -8.23
N ALA A 29 9.55 6.19 -7.84
CA ALA A 29 9.31 4.99 -8.63
C ALA A 29 8.65 5.35 -9.96
N ASP A 30 9.17 4.81 -11.07
CA ASP A 30 8.60 5.00 -12.40
C ASP A 30 7.18 4.41 -12.50
N TYR A 31 6.93 3.30 -11.81
CA TYR A 31 5.63 2.64 -11.86
C TYR A 31 5.32 1.90 -10.56
N ILE A 32 4.05 1.95 -10.13
CA ILE A 32 3.57 1.32 -8.90
C ILE A 32 2.34 0.46 -9.23
N PHE A 33 2.33 -0.77 -8.73
CA PHE A 33 1.17 -1.66 -8.81
C PHE A 33 0.52 -1.82 -7.43
N VAL A 34 -0.75 -1.43 -7.32
CA VAL A 34 -1.56 -1.55 -6.11
C VAL A 34 -2.90 -2.24 -6.38
N PRO A 35 -3.45 -3.03 -5.45
CA PRO A 35 -4.75 -3.67 -5.63
C PRO A 35 -5.94 -2.72 -5.72
N GLU A 36 -5.89 -1.57 -5.05
CA GLU A 36 -7.00 -0.62 -4.99
C GLU A 36 -7.21 0.13 -6.30
N ASP A 37 -6.14 0.33 -7.08
CA ASP A 37 -6.19 0.89 -8.43
C ASP A 37 -5.45 -0.03 -9.40
N PRO A 38 -6.09 -1.12 -9.84
CA PRO A 38 -5.48 -2.07 -10.76
C PRO A 38 -5.27 -1.44 -12.13
N PRO A 39 -4.12 -1.70 -12.77
CA PRO A 39 -3.78 -1.04 -14.01
C PRO A 39 -4.69 -1.53 -15.13
N LYS A 40 -4.79 -0.73 -16.19
CA LYS A 40 -5.58 -1.08 -17.39
C LYS A 40 -4.97 -2.30 -18.11
N PRO A 41 -5.72 -3.02 -18.95
CA PRO A 41 -5.21 -4.22 -19.64
C PRO A 41 -3.95 -3.98 -20.47
N ASP A 42 -3.77 -2.77 -20.99
CA ASP A 42 -2.61 -2.29 -21.76
C ASP A 42 -1.40 -1.88 -20.89
N TRP A 43 -1.40 -2.23 -19.59
CA TRP A 43 -0.28 -1.91 -18.69
C TRP A 43 1.09 -2.41 -19.17
N PRO A 44 1.24 -3.58 -19.83
CA PRO A 44 2.55 -4.02 -20.29
C PRO A 44 3.15 -3.07 -21.33
N GLU A 45 2.31 -2.57 -22.25
CA GLU A 45 2.71 -1.61 -23.28
C GLU A 45 3.04 -0.26 -22.64
N ARG A 46 2.16 0.26 -21.78
CA ARG A 46 2.35 1.54 -21.10
C ARG A 46 3.60 1.56 -20.23
N LEU A 47 3.85 0.47 -19.49
CA LEU A 47 5.06 0.32 -18.69
C LEU A 47 6.30 0.40 -19.58
N CYS A 48 6.32 -0.35 -20.69
CA CYS A 48 7.48 -0.35 -21.58
C CYS A 48 7.71 1.01 -22.26
N GLU A 49 6.63 1.69 -22.64
CA GLU A 49 6.70 3.04 -23.21
C GLU A 49 7.30 4.02 -22.21
N GLN A 50 6.79 4.06 -20.97
CA GLN A 50 7.28 4.95 -19.94
C GLN A 50 8.76 4.69 -19.61
N LEU A 51 9.15 3.43 -19.40
CA LEU A 51 10.55 3.06 -19.14
C LEU A 51 11.49 3.46 -20.29
N SER A 52 11.00 3.38 -21.54
CA SER A 52 11.77 3.80 -22.72
C SER A 52 11.95 5.32 -22.76
N GLN A 53 10.89 6.07 -22.48
CA GLN A 53 10.93 7.53 -22.42
C GLN A 53 11.91 8.02 -21.34
N GLU A 54 11.85 7.45 -20.13
CA GLU A 54 12.77 7.80 -19.05
C GLU A 54 14.23 7.48 -19.40
N ARG A 55 14.45 6.35 -20.10
CA ARG A 55 15.78 5.99 -20.58
C ARG A 55 16.31 6.99 -21.61
N SER A 56 15.46 7.43 -22.55
CA SER A 56 15.79 8.46 -23.53
C SER A 56 16.03 9.83 -22.90
N ALA A 57 15.36 10.13 -21.78
CA ALA A 57 15.59 11.33 -20.98
C ALA A 57 16.92 11.28 -20.17
N GLY A 58 17.63 10.16 -20.21
CA GLY A 58 18.94 9.97 -19.57
C GLY A 58 18.89 9.27 -18.22
N GLN A 59 17.73 8.77 -17.77
CA GLN A 59 17.66 7.98 -16.55
C GLN A 59 18.47 6.68 -16.69
N ARG A 60 19.37 6.46 -15.73
CA ARG A 60 20.26 5.30 -15.74
C ARG A 60 19.64 4.06 -15.09
N LEU A 61 18.61 4.24 -14.28
CA LEU A 61 17.96 3.20 -13.50
C LEU A 61 16.46 3.48 -13.47
N ASN A 62 15.68 2.41 -13.47
CA ASN A 62 14.26 2.47 -13.21
C ASN A 62 13.93 1.64 -11.95
N ILE A 63 12.94 2.10 -11.22
CA ILE A 63 12.40 1.53 -10.00
C ILE A 63 10.91 1.29 -10.22
N ILE A 64 10.53 0.02 -10.22
CA ILE A 64 9.12 -0.39 -10.24
C ILE A 64 8.77 -0.92 -8.86
N ILE A 65 7.62 -0.54 -8.33
CA ILE A 65 7.12 -1.05 -7.05
C ILE A 65 5.89 -1.91 -7.28
N VAL A 66 5.93 -3.15 -6.79
CA VAL A 66 4.80 -4.07 -6.92
C VAL A 66 4.32 -4.45 -5.52
N SER A 67 3.07 -4.10 -5.18
CA SER A 67 2.41 -4.56 -3.95
C SER A 67 2.20 -6.08 -3.98
N GLU A 68 2.22 -6.73 -2.82
CA GLU A 68 1.92 -8.17 -2.70
C GLU A 68 0.56 -8.54 -3.27
N GLY A 69 -0.42 -7.67 -3.00
CA GLY A 69 -1.80 -7.86 -3.44
C GLY A 69 -2.05 -7.30 -4.82
N ALA A 70 -1.04 -6.92 -5.59
CA ALA A 70 -1.24 -6.37 -6.92
C ALA A 70 -2.04 -7.33 -7.80
N ILE A 71 -3.12 -6.82 -8.38
CA ILE A 71 -4.03 -7.54 -9.26
C ILE A 71 -4.30 -6.70 -10.50
N ASP A 72 -4.71 -7.36 -11.58
CA ASP A 72 -5.32 -6.67 -12.72
C ASP A 72 -6.83 -6.46 -12.49
N ARG A 73 -7.48 -5.79 -13.44
CA ARG A 73 -8.93 -5.51 -13.40
C ARG A 73 -9.80 -6.77 -13.47
N GLU A 74 -9.26 -7.90 -13.89
CA GLU A 74 -9.94 -9.19 -13.89
C GLU A 74 -9.79 -9.92 -12.55
N GLY A 75 -8.91 -9.45 -11.67
CA GLY A 75 -8.58 -10.05 -10.39
C GLY A 75 -7.46 -11.09 -10.47
N GLN A 76 -6.74 -11.17 -11.60
CA GLN A 76 -5.57 -12.03 -11.70
C GLN A 76 -4.37 -11.36 -11.02
N PRO A 77 -3.53 -12.12 -10.30
CA PRO A 77 -2.37 -11.54 -9.61
C PRO A 77 -1.31 -11.03 -10.59
N ILE A 78 -0.80 -9.83 -10.33
CA ILE A 78 0.37 -9.27 -11.02
C ILE A 78 1.59 -9.51 -10.14
N THR A 79 2.42 -10.47 -10.53
CA THR A 79 3.66 -10.81 -9.81
C THR A 79 4.85 -10.00 -10.34
N ALA A 80 5.87 -9.81 -9.50
CA ALA A 80 7.11 -9.19 -9.94
C ALA A 80 7.82 -9.99 -11.05
N GLU A 81 7.65 -11.32 -11.07
CA GLU A 81 8.14 -12.18 -12.15
C GLU A 81 7.45 -11.86 -13.48
N LYS A 82 6.12 -11.66 -13.48
CA LYS A 82 5.37 -11.26 -14.69
C LYS A 82 5.85 -9.91 -15.21
N VAL A 83 6.03 -8.93 -14.32
CA VAL A 83 6.56 -7.60 -14.68
C VAL A 83 7.98 -7.71 -15.23
N LYS A 84 8.86 -8.50 -14.60
CA LYS A 84 10.22 -8.73 -15.11
C LYS A 84 10.21 -9.35 -16.50
N GLN A 85 9.38 -10.37 -16.75
CA GLN A 85 9.28 -11.00 -18.06
C GLN A 85 8.91 -9.97 -19.13
N VAL A 86 7.87 -9.17 -18.90
CA VAL A 86 7.45 -8.09 -19.82
C VAL A 86 8.61 -7.14 -20.15
N VAL A 87 9.35 -6.68 -19.15
CA VAL A 87 10.46 -5.74 -19.35
C VAL A 87 11.63 -6.39 -20.10
N VAL A 88 11.98 -7.64 -19.77
CA VAL A 88 13.07 -8.36 -20.44
C VAL A 88 12.71 -8.68 -21.88
N ASP A 89 11.50 -9.18 -22.14
CA ASP A 89 11.08 -9.63 -23.47
C ASP A 89 10.92 -8.45 -24.43
N LYS A 90 10.33 -7.33 -23.97
CA LYS A 90 10.05 -6.16 -24.81
C LYS A 90 11.18 -5.16 -24.90
N LEU A 91 11.90 -4.91 -23.80
CA LEU A 91 12.93 -3.86 -23.73
C LEU A 91 14.37 -4.39 -23.64
N GLN A 92 14.54 -5.70 -23.42
CA GLN A 92 15.85 -6.35 -23.29
C GLN A 92 16.75 -5.70 -22.21
N GLN A 93 16.14 -5.14 -21.17
CA GLN A 93 16.84 -4.48 -20.06
C GLN A 93 17.17 -5.48 -18.94
N ASP A 94 18.39 -5.40 -18.37
CA ASP A 94 18.78 -6.22 -17.21
C ASP A 94 17.93 -5.88 -15.98
N THR A 95 17.01 -6.77 -15.67
CA THR A 95 15.99 -6.58 -14.63
C THR A 95 16.19 -7.55 -13.49
N ARG A 96 16.19 -7.03 -12.26
CA ARG A 96 16.41 -7.79 -11.03
C ARG A 96 15.24 -7.59 -10.08
N ILE A 97 14.78 -8.69 -9.49
CA ILE A 97 13.71 -8.69 -8.48
C ILE A 97 14.36 -8.71 -7.10
N THR A 98 13.92 -7.81 -6.23
CA THR A 98 14.27 -7.81 -4.81
C THR A 98 12.99 -7.97 -3.99
N VAL A 99 12.94 -9.02 -3.17
CA VAL A 99 11.83 -9.26 -2.23
C VAL A 99 12.31 -8.88 -0.83
N LEU A 100 11.69 -7.86 -0.24
CA LEU A 100 12.09 -7.35 1.08
C LEU A 100 11.70 -8.29 2.23
N GLY A 101 10.55 -8.97 2.11
CA GLY A 101 10.08 -9.95 3.08
C GLY A 101 9.93 -9.39 4.50
N HIS A 102 10.35 -10.18 5.51
CA HIS A 102 10.16 -9.88 6.93
C HIS A 102 10.98 -8.70 7.45
N VAL A 103 11.97 -8.22 6.70
CA VAL A 103 12.78 -7.04 7.08
C VAL A 103 11.90 -5.82 7.32
N GLN A 104 10.74 -5.73 6.64
CA GLN A 104 9.77 -4.64 6.80
C GLN A 104 9.09 -4.59 8.18
N ARG A 105 9.13 -5.69 8.93
CA ARG A 105 8.56 -5.79 10.29
C ARG A 105 9.63 -5.70 11.37
N GLY A 106 10.90 -5.69 10.99
CA GLY A 106 12.04 -5.63 11.91
C GLY A 106 12.61 -4.22 12.05
N GLY A 107 13.69 -4.12 12.81
CA GLY A 107 14.39 -2.85 13.08
C GLY A 107 13.84 -2.09 14.28
N ASN A 108 14.47 -0.97 14.60
CA ASN A 108 14.05 -0.12 15.70
C ASN A 108 12.93 0.82 15.24
N PRO A 109 11.88 1.04 16.06
CA PRO A 109 10.82 1.99 15.73
C PRO A 109 11.36 3.38 15.44
N SER A 110 10.79 4.04 14.44
CA SER A 110 11.15 5.42 14.08
C SER A 110 10.78 6.40 15.19
N ALA A 111 11.32 7.63 15.16
CA ALA A 111 10.93 8.67 16.11
C ALA A 111 9.42 8.95 16.06
N PHE A 112 8.84 8.91 14.85
CA PHE A 112 7.40 9.06 14.65
C PHE A 112 6.61 7.93 15.33
N ASP A 113 6.98 6.66 15.07
CA ASP A 113 6.27 5.51 15.66
C ASP A 113 6.36 5.48 17.18
N ARG A 114 7.50 5.90 17.76
CA ARG A 114 7.67 5.99 19.22
C ARG A 114 6.72 7.02 19.81
N VAL A 115 6.70 8.23 19.27
CA VAL A 115 5.82 9.32 19.76
C VAL A 115 4.35 8.95 19.54
N LEU A 116 4.02 8.40 18.37
CA LEU A 116 2.69 7.92 18.04
C LEU A 116 2.21 6.85 19.04
N GLY A 117 3.03 5.83 19.27
CA GLY A 117 2.73 4.75 20.22
C GLY A 117 2.52 5.25 21.64
N CYS A 118 3.38 6.16 22.13
CA CYS A 118 3.22 6.78 23.44
C CYS A 118 1.92 7.57 23.55
N ARG A 119 1.57 8.38 22.54
CA ARG A 119 0.34 9.19 22.53
C ARG A 119 -0.92 8.33 22.51
N MET A 120 -0.97 7.33 21.63
CA MET A 120 -2.11 6.42 21.55
C MET A 120 -2.23 5.56 22.81
N GLY A 121 -1.11 5.12 23.39
CA GLY A 121 -1.10 4.37 24.64
C GLY A 121 -1.64 5.16 25.82
N ALA A 122 -1.21 6.43 25.96
CA ALA A 122 -1.74 7.31 27.00
C ALA A 122 -3.26 7.54 26.84
N GLU A 123 -3.71 7.84 25.61
CA GLU A 123 -5.13 8.06 25.33
C GLU A 123 -5.96 6.79 25.55
N ALA A 124 -5.43 5.60 25.23
CA ALA A 124 -6.11 4.34 25.47
C ALA A 124 -6.33 4.07 26.96
N VAL A 125 -5.36 4.41 27.82
CA VAL A 125 -5.52 4.30 29.27
C VAL A 125 -6.58 5.28 29.77
N LEU A 126 -6.57 6.53 29.29
CA LEU A 126 -7.60 7.52 29.64
C LEU A 126 -9.00 7.05 29.19
N ALA A 127 -9.12 6.50 27.98
CA ALA A 127 -10.37 5.95 27.48
C ALA A 127 -10.92 4.81 28.34
N LEU A 128 -10.04 3.94 28.85
CA LEU A 128 -10.43 2.87 29.77
C LEU A 128 -10.83 3.38 31.15
N MET A 129 -10.19 4.44 31.65
CA MET A 129 -10.53 5.05 32.95
C MET A 129 -11.86 5.80 32.93
N GLU A 130 -12.21 6.39 31.78
CA GLU A 130 -13.46 7.13 31.57
C GLU A 130 -14.63 6.23 31.15
N ALA A 131 -14.35 4.99 30.75
CA ALA A 131 -15.36 4.05 30.30
C ALA A 131 -16.27 3.59 31.44
N ASP A 132 -17.56 3.52 31.15
CA ASP A 132 -18.60 2.93 31.98
C ASP A 132 -19.29 1.76 31.25
N ASP A 133 -20.29 1.14 31.88
CA ASP A 133 -21.04 0.01 31.32
C ASP A 133 -21.79 0.34 30.02
N ASN A 134 -22.01 1.62 29.72
CA ASN A 134 -22.70 2.08 28.52
C ASN A 134 -21.73 2.53 27.42
N THR A 135 -20.43 2.59 27.70
CA THR A 135 -19.43 3.09 26.76
C THR A 135 -19.15 2.06 25.66
N GLU A 136 -19.35 2.45 24.40
CA GLU A 136 -19.08 1.56 23.27
C GLU A 136 -17.56 1.31 23.14
N PRO A 137 -17.13 0.06 22.84
CA PRO A 137 -15.73 -0.23 22.52
C PRO A 137 -15.21 0.67 21.40
N CYS A 138 -14.06 1.31 21.63
CA CYS A 138 -13.47 2.25 20.68
C CYS A 138 -12.03 1.87 20.31
N VAL A 139 -11.58 2.38 19.17
CA VAL A 139 -10.19 2.38 18.70
C VAL A 139 -9.63 3.78 18.86
N VAL A 140 -8.49 3.89 19.54
CA VAL A 140 -7.73 5.13 19.60
C VAL A 140 -6.95 5.32 18.31
N SER A 141 -7.06 6.49 17.70
CA SER A 141 -6.34 6.87 16.49
C SER A 141 -5.82 8.31 16.59
N LEU A 142 -4.95 8.70 15.66
CA LEU A 142 -4.65 10.11 15.40
C LEU A 142 -5.34 10.56 14.12
N ASP A 143 -6.10 11.65 14.19
CA ASP A 143 -6.62 12.38 13.04
C ASP A 143 -6.25 13.86 13.15
N GLY A 144 -5.71 14.45 12.07
CA GLY A 144 -5.26 15.85 12.09
C GLY A 144 -4.25 16.19 13.20
N ASN A 145 -3.39 15.24 13.58
CA ASN A 145 -2.46 15.35 14.72
C ASN A 145 -3.14 15.45 16.11
N GLN A 146 -4.43 15.10 16.22
CA GLN A 146 -5.19 15.03 17.47
C GLN A 146 -5.58 13.58 17.78
N ALA A 147 -5.62 13.23 19.07
CA ALA A 147 -6.07 11.91 19.50
C ALA A 147 -7.60 11.84 19.44
N VAL A 148 -8.11 10.81 18.80
CA VAL A 148 -9.54 10.59 18.59
C VAL A 148 -9.90 9.14 18.95
N ARG A 149 -11.12 8.95 19.43
CA ARG A 149 -11.70 7.63 19.72
C ARG A 149 -12.78 7.36 18.69
N VAL A 150 -12.64 6.26 17.97
CA VAL A 150 -13.57 5.87 16.90
C VAL A 150 -14.27 4.58 17.29
N PRO A 151 -15.59 4.42 17.10
CA PRO A 151 -16.28 3.17 17.43
C PRO A 151 -15.63 1.96 16.75
N LEU A 152 -15.31 0.93 17.53
CA LEU A 152 -14.61 -0.26 17.05
C LEU A 152 -15.40 -0.94 15.93
N MET A 153 -16.72 -1.04 16.10
CA MET A 153 -17.59 -1.66 15.11
C MET A 153 -17.59 -0.93 13.78
N GLU A 154 -17.56 0.41 13.78
CA GLU A 154 -17.45 1.22 12.57
C GLU A 154 -16.10 0.95 11.86
N CYS A 155 -14.99 0.90 12.60
CA CYS A 155 -13.67 0.59 12.04
C CYS A 155 -13.64 -0.78 11.33
N VAL A 156 -14.25 -1.80 11.95
CA VAL A 156 -14.34 -3.14 11.36
C VAL A 156 -15.21 -3.13 10.10
N GLN A 157 -16.36 -2.46 10.14
CA GLN A 157 -17.27 -2.35 8.99
C GLN A 157 -16.60 -1.65 7.81
N ARG A 158 -15.92 -0.51 8.05
CA ARG A 158 -15.16 0.22 7.02
C ARG A 158 -14.09 -0.64 6.37
N THR A 159 -13.35 -1.41 7.17
CA THR A 159 -12.29 -2.29 6.65
C THR A 159 -12.88 -3.40 5.76
N LYS A 160 -14.02 -3.98 6.14
CA LYS A 160 -14.74 -4.96 5.32
C LYS A 160 -15.30 -4.34 4.04
N ALA A 161 -15.79 -3.11 4.10
CA ALA A 161 -16.31 -2.40 2.93
C ALA A 161 -15.25 -2.20 1.84
N VAL A 162 -14.00 -1.92 2.20
CA VAL A 162 -12.89 -1.84 1.23
C VAL A 162 -12.67 -3.19 0.54
N ALA A 163 -12.64 -4.28 1.31
CA ALA A 163 -12.47 -5.62 0.75
C ALA A 163 -13.63 -6.03 -0.16
N GLN A 164 -14.86 -5.66 0.22
CA GLN A 164 -16.05 -5.88 -0.59
C GLN A 164 -16.02 -5.07 -1.89
N ALA A 165 -15.67 -3.78 -1.83
CA ALA A 165 -15.55 -2.93 -3.01
C ALA A 165 -14.53 -3.48 -4.03
N MET A 166 -13.39 -3.99 -3.56
CA MET A 166 -12.42 -4.66 -4.42
C MET A 166 -12.95 -5.99 -5.00
N ALA A 167 -13.70 -6.78 -4.22
CA ALA A 167 -14.32 -8.01 -4.70
C ALA A 167 -15.38 -7.75 -5.78
N ASP A 168 -16.15 -6.67 -5.62
CA ASP A 168 -17.16 -6.21 -6.56
C ASP A 168 -16.55 -5.44 -7.76
N ARG A 169 -15.22 -5.34 -7.83
CA ARG A 169 -14.45 -4.61 -8.86
C ARG A 169 -14.81 -3.12 -8.96
N ASN A 170 -15.29 -2.53 -7.87
CA ASN A 170 -15.54 -1.10 -7.76
C ASN A 170 -14.28 -0.40 -7.22
N TRP A 171 -13.33 -0.17 -8.12
CA TRP A 171 -12.01 0.38 -7.79
C TRP A 171 -12.07 1.82 -7.28
N GLU A 172 -12.93 2.66 -7.87
CA GLU A 172 -13.13 4.04 -7.43
C GLU A 172 -13.61 4.11 -5.99
N LEU A 173 -14.60 3.27 -5.63
CA LEU A 173 -15.08 3.17 -4.26
C LEU A 173 -14.00 2.62 -3.31
N ALA A 174 -13.20 1.64 -3.75
CA ALA A 174 -12.11 1.11 -2.93
C ALA A 174 -11.08 2.19 -2.57
N VAL A 175 -10.68 3.04 -3.53
CA VAL A 175 -9.78 4.17 -3.30
C VAL A 175 -10.43 5.23 -2.39
N GLN A 176 -11.71 5.55 -2.60
CA GLN A 176 -12.43 6.50 -1.75
C GLN A 176 -12.53 6.02 -0.29
N LEU A 177 -12.84 4.74 -0.07
CA LEU A 177 -12.95 4.13 1.25
C LEU A 177 -11.60 4.04 1.99
N ARG A 178 -10.47 4.03 1.28
CA ARG A 178 -9.13 4.18 1.88
C ARG A 178 -8.88 5.58 2.45
N GLY A 179 -9.65 6.57 2.02
CA GLY A 179 -9.63 7.94 2.53
C GLY A 179 -8.88 8.91 1.63
N ARG A 180 -9.09 10.21 1.91
CA ARG A 180 -8.57 11.32 1.09
C ARG A 180 -7.04 11.34 0.99
N SER A 181 -6.34 10.95 2.05
CA SER A 181 -4.87 10.90 2.06
C SER A 181 -4.32 9.86 1.09
N PHE A 182 -4.97 8.70 0.99
CA PHE A 182 -4.60 7.66 0.04
C PHE A 182 -4.83 8.14 -1.40
N ALA A 183 -6.02 8.64 -1.70
CA ALA A 183 -6.38 9.12 -3.03
C ALA A 183 -5.52 10.30 -3.51
N ARG A 184 -5.02 11.14 -2.59
CA ARG A 184 -4.11 12.24 -2.91
C ARG A 184 -2.69 11.78 -3.23
N ASN A 185 -2.25 10.68 -2.62
CA ASN A 185 -0.88 10.17 -2.79
C ASN A 185 -0.75 9.22 -4.00
N LEU A 186 -1.86 8.63 -4.44
CA LEU A 186 -1.96 7.83 -5.67
C LEU A 186 -1.85 8.75 -6.89
#